data_AF-A0A2H3G654-F1
#
_entry.id   AF-A0A2H3G654-F1
#
_cell.length_a   1.000
_cell.length_b   1.000
_cell.length_c   1.000
_cell.angle_alpha   90.00
_cell.angle_beta   90.00
_cell.angle_gamma   90.00
#
_symmetry.space_group_name_H-M   'P 1'
#
loop_
_entity.id
_entity.type
_entity.pdbx_description
1 polymer ?
#
loop_
_entity_poly.entity_id
_entity_poly.type
_entity_poly.pdbx_seq_one_letter_code
_entity_poly.pdbx_strand_id
1 'polypeptide(L)'
;MKSMVTKLMNHVVSQVPKAGAEREACTSIDPEGFFLRPPPTSHHLSSFITPDDQLFQTIHMGAAVVDDAKWLLVVDGLVRKPLALSLAQLEALPQTSVTSFHECYGSPLKPPTSNPWRIGNVVWTGVRLSTILAVVDPLPAARFVWSEGLDHGKFFEYKADRYQKDLPVTKAQRPEVLLAWKMNGEPLSKERGGPVRLVVPGWFGTNSTKWLCRLSLQGSRAPGPFASVLYNEKDPTDPDGVKMRPVWEVEVNSMMTKPADSEVISAGLVTVEGWAWSHDGVALVEISKDEGQSWIRGKVDNKEDQAWQKFTAAVDLERGVGKLITRATSESGMKQPLTGRRNHVHSITVNVK
;
A
#
# COMPACT_ATOMS: atom_id res chain seq x y z
N MET A 1 8.77 19.52 -18.23
CA MET A 1 7.64 18.91 -18.98
C MET A 1 7.89 18.82 -20.48
N LYS A 2 8.03 19.92 -21.25
CA LYS A 2 8.24 19.85 -22.72
C LYS A 2 9.39 18.92 -23.15
N SER A 3 10.58 19.06 -22.55
CA SER A 3 11.75 18.19 -22.83
C SER A 3 11.52 16.69 -22.49
N MET A 4 10.74 16.37 -21.44
CA MET A 4 10.40 14.99 -21.08
C MET A 4 9.38 14.38 -22.03
N VAL A 5 8.37 15.16 -22.45
CA VAL A 5 7.39 14.73 -23.45
C VAL A 5 8.10 14.46 -24.79
N THR A 6 9.06 15.30 -25.17
CA THR A 6 9.90 15.07 -26.36
C THR A 6 10.78 13.82 -26.23
N LYS A 7 11.37 13.54 -25.06
CA LYS A 7 12.12 12.29 -24.81
C LYS A 7 11.22 11.05 -24.89
N LEU A 8 10.02 11.10 -24.31
CA LEU A 8 9.04 10.01 -24.43
C LEU A 8 8.65 9.77 -25.89
N MET A 9 8.31 10.82 -26.64
CA MET A 9 7.90 10.69 -28.04
C MET A 9 8.97 10.08 -28.94
N ASN A 10 10.26 10.27 -28.62
CA ASN A 10 11.37 9.64 -29.33
C ASN A 10 11.62 8.17 -28.94
N HIS A 11 10.92 7.65 -27.93
CA HIS A 11 11.02 6.25 -27.45
C HIS A 11 9.70 5.49 -27.59
N VAL A 12 8.66 6.09 -28.17
CA VAL A 12 7.36 5.43 -28.43
C VAL A 12 7.52 4.52 -29.64
N VAL A 13 7.47 3.20 -29.41
CA VAL A 13 7.20 2.24 -30.48
C VAL A 13 5.69 1.96 -30.46
N SER A 14 4.99 2.48 -31.47
CA SER A 14 3.79 1.90 -32.06
C SER A 14 2.43 1.98 -31.35
N GLN A 15 1.41 1.81 -32.20
CA GLN A 15 -0.01 1.66 -31.91
C GLN A 15 -0.24 0.60 -30.82
N VAL A 16 -1.29 0.76 -30.01
CA VAL A 16 -1.71 -0.28 -29.04
C VAL A 16 -1.73 -1.63 -29.76
N PRO A 17 -0.97 -2.63 -29.27
CA PRO A 17 -0.90 -3.92 -29.92
C PRO A 17 -2.28 -4.59 -29.93
N LYS A 18 -2.42 -5.70 -30.68
CA LYS A 18 -3.67 -6.49 -30.68
C LYS A 18 -4.11 -6.74 -29.24
N ALA A 19 -5.41 -6.61 -28.98
CA ALA A 19 -5.96 -6.77 -27.64
C ALA A 19 -5.50 -8.10 -27.03
N GLY A 20 -4.87 -8.04 -25.85
CA GLY A 20 -4.35 -9.21 -25.15
C GLY A 20 -2.88 -9.52 -25.41
N ALA A 21 -2.18 -8.81 -26.30
CA ALA A 21 -0.75 -9.02 -26.52
C ALA A 21 0.09 -8.85 -25.24
N GLU A 22 -0.35 -7.98 -24.31
CA GLU A 22 0.30 -7.82 -23.01
C GLU A 22 0.32 -9.13 -22.19
N ARG A 23 -0.58 -10.07 -22.47
CA ARG A 23 -0.67 -11.36 -21.79
C ARG A 23 0.40 -12.36 -22.21
N GLU A 24 1.01 -12.18 -23.37
CA GLU A 24 2.07 -13.08 -23.88
C GLU A 24 3.33 -13.07 -23.00
N ALA A 25 3.49 -12.03 -22.17
CA ALA A 25 4.55 -11.95 -21.19
C ALA A 25 4.34 -12.89 -20.00
N CYS A 26 3.12 -13.32 -19.70
CA CYS A 26 2.84 -14.23 -18.59
C CYS A 26 3.02 -15.68 -19.04
N THR A 27 4.12 -16.33 -18.64
CA THR A 27 4.44 -17.70 -19.06
C THR A 27 3.72 -18.76 -18.23
N SER A 28 3.44 -18.47 -16.96
CA SER A 28 2.71 -19.34 -16.04
C SER A 28 2.25 -18.58 -14.80
N ILE A 29 1.37 -19.20 -14.00
CA ILE A 29 1.07 -18.78 -12.62
C ILE A 29 1.69 -19.81 -11.69
N ASP A 30 2.61 -19.39 -10.82
CA ASP A 30 3.34 -20.29 -9.92
C ASP A 30 3.81 -19.60 -8.62
N PRO A 31 3.39 -20.07 -7.42
CA PRO A 31 2.34 -21.07 -7.22
C PRO A 31 0.96 -20.50 -7.61
N GLU A 32 0.02 -21.38 -7.94
CA GLU A 32 -1.38 -21.01 -8.12
C GLU A 32 -2.07 -20.71 -6.78
N GLY A 33 -3.06 -19.82 -6.82
CA GLY A 33 -3.96 -19.55 -5.69
C GLY A 33 -3.41 -18.58 -4.64
N PHE A 34 -4.07 -18.56 -3.49
CA PHE A 34 -3.78 -17.58 -2.44
C PHE A 34 -2.47 -17.91 -1.72
N PHE A 35 -1.61 -16.90 -1.57
CA PHE A 35 -0.39 -16.99 -0.77
C PHE A 35 -0.30 -15.81 0.20
N LEU A 36 0.11 -16.12 1.43
CA LEU A 36 0.35 -15.15 2.47
C LEU A 36 1.65 -15.48 3.22
N ARG A 37 2.58 -14.53 3.24
CA ARG A 37 3.66 -14.48 4.23
C ARG A 37 3.32 -13.39 5.25
N PRO A 38 3.09 -13.71 6.53
CA PRO A 38 2.91 -12.69 7.56
C PRO A 38 4.24 -11.94 7.81
N PRO A 39 4.20 -10.70 8.33
CA PRO A 39 5.39 -10.05 8.86
C PRO A 39 5.79 -10.70 10.19
N PRO A 40 7.00 -10.42 10.72
CA PRO A 40 7.34 -10.79 12.09
C PRO A 40 6.52 -9.95 13.09
N THR A 41 6.66 -10.27 14.36
CA THR A 41 6.08 -9.49 15.46
C THR A 41 6.63 -8.06 15.48
N SER A 42 5.88 -7.13 16.06
CA SER A 42 6.17 -5.69 15.97
C SER A 42 7.58 -5.30 16.46
N HIS A 43 8.12 -5.99 17.47
CA HIS A 43 9.46 -5.71 18.00
C HIS A 43 10.61 -6.05 17.03
N HIS A 44 10.36 -6.86 16.00
CA HIS A 44 11.31 -7.08 14.90
C HIS A 44 11.22 -6.01 13.81
N LEU A 45 10.12 -5.25 13.75
CA LEU A 45 9.89 -4.19 12.76
C LEU A 45 10.44 -2.84 13.22
N SER A 46 11.65 -2.80 13.80
CA SER A 46 12.24 -1.59 14.40
C SER A 46 13.11 -0.76 13.45
N SER A 47 13.42 -1.26 12.25
CA SER A 47 14.21 -0.55 11.24
C SER A 47 13.35 0.43 10.45
N PHE A 48 13.85 1.63 10.15
CA PHE A 48 13.10 2.62 9.37
C PHE A 48 12.75 2.11 7.96
N ILE A 49 13.68 1.44 7.28
CA ILE A 49 13.40 0.68 6.06
C ILE A 49 13.29 -0.79 6.45
N THR A 50 12.14 -1.40 6.18
CA THR A 50 11.87 -2.79 6.47
C THR A 50 12.60 -3.69 5.46
N PRO A 51 13.46 -4.61 5.91
CA PRO A 51 14.07 -5.63 5.07
C PRO A 51 13.03 -6.50 4.35
N ASP A 52 13.35 -6.99 3.14
CA ASP A 52 12.37 -7.75 2.35
C ASP A 52 11.89 -9.02 3.08
N ASP A 53 12.78 -9.74 3.76
CA ASP A 53 12.47 -10.96 4.51
C ASP A 53 11.51 -10.71 5.69
N GLN A 54 11.44 -9.48 6.20
CA GLN A 54 10.50 -9.06 7.24
C GLN A 54 9.19 -8.47 6.70
N LEU A 55 9.12 -8.15 5.41
CA LEU A 55 7.90 -7.63 4.80
C LEU A 55 6.88 -8.75 4.56
N PHE A 56 5.62 -8.49 4.89
CA PHE A 56 4.53 -9.38 4.51
C PHE A 56 4.42 -9.54 2.98
N GLN A 57 3.83 -10.64 2.53
CA GLN A 57 3.48 -10.87 1.12
C GLN A 57 2.04 -11.33 1.04
N THR A 58 1.25 -10.76 0.12
CA THR A 58 -0.12 -11.20 -0.15
C THR A 58 -0.29 -11.38 -1.66
N ILE A 59 -0.82 -12.53 -2.07
CA ILE A 59 -1.10 -12.90 -3.46
C ILE A 59 -2.47 -13.56 -3.48
N HIS A 60 -3.37 -13.11 -4.36
CA HIS A 60 -4.76 -13.58 -4.36
C HIS A 60 -4.99 -14.84 -5.18
N MET A 61 -4.48 -14.85 -6.42
CA MET A 61 -4.83 -15.86 -7.42
C MET A 61 -3.64 -16.69 -7.90
N GLY A 62 -2.44 -16.34 -7.41
CA GLY A 62 -1.17 -16.97 -7.75
C GLY A 62 -0.17 -15.93 -8.25
N ALA A 63 1.11 -16.30 -8.30
CA ALA A 63 2.16 -15.39 -8.72
C ALA A 63 2.46 -15.53 -10.21
N ALA A 64 2.29 -14.47 -11.00
CA ALA A 64 2.61 -14.52 -12.42
C ALA A 64 4.13 -14.63 -12.63
N VAL A 65 4.55 -15.60 -13.45
CA VAL A 65 5.91 -15.69 -13.97
C VAL A 65 5.93 -14.89 -15.27
N VAL A 66 6.76 -13.85 -15.30
CA VAL A 66 6.77 -12.86 -16.38
C VAL A 66 8.08 -12.94 -17.16
N ASP A 67 7.97 -12.99 -18.49
CA ASP A 67 9.07 -12.83 -19.44
C ASP A 67 9.28 -11.32 -19.68
N ASP A 68 10.31 -10.77 -19.05
CA ASP A 68 10.64 -9.34 -19.09
C ASP A 68 10.87 -8.81 -20.51
N ALA A 69 11.35 -9.65 -21.44
CA ALA A 69 11.59 -9.26 -22.82
C ALA A 69 10.30 -9.09 -23.62
N LYS A 70 9.21 -9.74 -23.20
CA LYS A 70 7.87 -9.64 -23.79
C LYS A 70 6.96 -8.69 -23.03
N TRP A 71 7.36 -8.26 -21.83
CA TRP A 71 6.53 -7.42 -20.98
C TRP A 71 6.23 -6.08 -21.67
N LEU A 72 4.94 -5.73 -21.63
CA LEU A 72 4.40 -4.48 -22.16
C LEU A 72 3.43 -3.88 -21.14
N LEU A 73 3.55 -2.57 -20.93
CA LEU A 73 2.51 -1.75 -20.31
C LEU A 73 1.66 -1.09 -21.39
N VAL A 74 0.40 -1.49 -21.48
CA VAL A 74 -0.58 -0.85 -22.36
C VAL A 74 -1.31 0.27 -21.62
N VAL A 75 -1.42 1.45 -22.24
CA VAL A 75 -2.15 2.60 -21.69
C VAL A 75 -3.18 3.11 -22.69
N ASP A 76 -4.46 2.99 -22.34
CA ASP A 76 -5.56 3.18 -23.28
C ASP A 76 -6.85 3.75 -22.64
N GLY A 77 -7.99 3.55 -23.31
CA GLY A 77 -9.31 4.02 -22.87
C GLY A 77 -9.56 5.47 -23.27
N LEU A 78 -10.02 6.29 -22.31
CA LEU A 78 -10.35 7.69 -22.49
C LEU A 78 -9.10 8.58 -22.54
N VAL A 79 -8.27 8.37 -23.56
CA VAL A 79 -7.02 9.10 -23.83
C VAL A 79 -6.96 9.54 -25.29
N ARG A 80 -6.24 10.63 -25.59
CA ARG A 80 -6.03 11.05 -26.98
C ARG A 80 -4.92 10.27 -27.68
N LYS A 81 -3.92 9.84 -26.92
CA LYS A 81 -2.70 9.20 -27.44
C LYS A 81 -2.46 7.88 -26.71
N PRO A 82 -3.24 6.84 -27.02
CA PRO A 82 -3.01 5.52 -26.43
C PRO A 82 -1.64 4.99 -26.88
N LEU A 83 -0.96 4.24 -26.01
CA LEU A 83 0.40 3.77 -26.24
C LEU A 83 0.68 2.43 -25.57
N ALA A 84 1.80 1.81 -25.93
CA ALA A 84 2.39 0.70 -25.19
C ALA A 84 3.88 0.98 -24.92
N LEU A 85 4.40 0.50 -23.78
CA LEU A 85 5.82 0.62 -23.40
C LEU A 85 6.38 -0.76 -23.04
N SER A 86 7.52 -1.12 -23.62
CA SER A 86 8.37 -2.20 -23.12
C SER A 86 9.06 -1.80 -21.82
N LEU A 87 9.64 -2.78 -21.12
CA LEU A 87 10.38 -2.56 -19.88
C LEU A 87 11.55 -1.58 -20.10
N ALA A 88 12.37 -1.81 -21.13
CA ALA A 88 13.51 -0.95 -21.46
C ALA A 88 13.09 0.50 -21.76
N GLN A 89 11.96 0.71 -22.44
CA GLN A 89 11.43 2.05 -22.69
C GLN A 89 10.96 2.74 -21.42
N LEU A 90 10.30 2.00 -20.52
CA LEU A 90 9.87 2.53 -19.22
C LEU A 90 11.08 2.93 -18.36
N GLU A 91 12.11 2.08 -18.28
CA GLU A 91 13.32 2.33 -17.50
C GLU A 91 14.18 3.48 -18.04
N ALA A 92 14.09 3.76 -19.34
CA ALA A 92 14.76 4.91 -19.96
C ALA A 92 14.10 6.26 -19.61
N LEU A 93 12.90 6.25 -19.01
CA LEU A 93 12.23 7.46 -18.56
C LEU A 93 12.84 8.00 -17.26
N PRO A 94 12.62 9.29 -16.95
CA PRO A 94 13.10 9.86 -15.69
C PRO A 94 12.53 9.12 -14.48
N GLN A 95 13.41 8.44 -13.76
CA GLN A 95 13.10 7.71 -12.54
C GLN A 95 13.15 8.61 -11.30
N THR A 96 12.42 8.21 -10.28
CA THR A 96 12.43 8.79 -8.93
C THR A 96 12.32 7.66 -7.92
N SER A 97 12.74 7.93 -6.68
CA SER A 97 12.47 7.07 -5.54
C SER A 97 11.44 7.74 -4.62
N VAL A 98 10.60 6.92 -3.98
CA VAL A 98 9.62 7.34 -2.97
C VAL A 98 9.73 6.39 -1.78
N THR A 99 9.97 6.93 -0.60
CA THR A 99 9.94 6.17 0.65
C THR A 99 8.50 6.17 1.15
N SER A 100 7.90 4.99 1.29
CA SER A 100 6.53 4.89 1.78
C SER A 100 6.28 3.70 2.68
N PHE A 101 5.37 3.87 3.62
CA PHE A 101 4.75 2.72 4.26
C PHE A 101 3.90 1.96 3.22
N HIS A 102 3.73 0.66 3.44
CA HIS A 102 2.93 -0.23 2.62
C HIS A 102 2.07 -1.11 3.53
N GLU A 103 0.76 -0.84 3.61
CA GLU A 103 -0.14 -1.57 4.52
C GLU A 103 -1.11 -2.47 3.74
N CYS A 104 -1.26 -3.71 4.19
CA CYS A 104 -2.36 -4.56 3.74
C CYS A 104 -3.64 -4.21 4.48
N TYR A 105 -4.75 -4.10 3.74
CA TYR A 105 -6.07 -3.93 4.36
C TYR A 105 -6.44 -5.10 5.29
N GLY A 106 -6.01 -6.32 4.94
CA GLY A 106 -6.42 -7.56 5.59
C GLY A 106 -7.28 -8.42 4.67
N SER A 107 -8.08 -9.30 5.26
CA SER A 107 -8.99 -10.16 4.50
C SER A 107 -10.17 -9.34 3.97
N PRO A 108 -10.45 -9.33 2.66
CA PRO A 108 -11.68 -8.75 2.12
C PRO A 108 -12.93 -9.58 2.46
N LEU A 109 -12.75 -10.81 2.96
CA LEU A 109 -13.84 -11.75 3.28
C LEU A 109 -14.30 -11.65 4.75
N LYS A 110 -13.67 -10.79 5.55
CA LYS A 110 -13.97 -10.67 6.99
C LYS A 110 -14.29 -9.21 7.33
N PRO A 111 -15.15 -8.97 8.34
CA PRO A 111 -15.33 -7.63 8.86
C PRO A 111 -13.99 -7.00 9.27
N PRO A 112 -13.77 -5.71 8.97
CA PRO A 112 -12.53 -5.00 9.29
C PRO A 112 -12.53 -4.56 10.76
N THR A 113 -12.51 -5.53 11.68
CA THR A 113 -12.54 -5.31 13.12
C THR A 113 -11.21 -5.60 13.81
N SER A 114 -10.27 -6.27 13.14
CA SER A 114 -8.93 -6.55 13.65
C SER A 114 -7.83 -6.07 12.71
N ASN A 115 -6.73 -5.59 13.28
CA ASN A 115 -5.55 -5.19 12.51
C ASN A 115 -4.75 -6.45 12.15
N PRO A 116 -4.44 -6.70 10.86
CA PRO A 116 -3.55 -7.80 10.48
C PRO A 116 -2.07 -7.51 10.79
N TRP A 117 -1.72 -6.28 11.18
CA TRP A 117 -0.35 -5.77 11.39
C TRP A 117 0.60 -6.04 10.21
N ARG A 118 0.03 -6.18 9.00
CA ARG A 118 0.73 -6.39 7.74
C ARG A 118 1.17 -5.04 7.18
N ILE A 119 2.29 -4.56 7.70
CA ILE A 119 2.87 -3.25 7.39
C ILE A 119 4.38 -3.37 7.21
N GLY A 120 4.95 -2.43 6.46
CA GLY A 120 6.38 -2.11 6.50
C GLY A 120 6.64 -0.82 5.74
N ASN A 121 7.86 -0.32 5.78
CA ASN A 121 8.25 0.93 5.15
C ASN A 121 9.43 0.69 4.22
N VAL A 122 9.29 1.08 2.95
CA VAL A 122 10.20 0.68 1.88
C VAL A 122 10.48 1.83 0.93
N VAL A 123 11.54 1.70 0.14
CA VAL A 123 11.87 2.64 -0.93
C VAL A 123 11.45 2.03 -2.26
N TRP A 124 10.47 2.63 -2.93
CA TRP A 124 10.08 2.26 -4.29
C TRP A 124 10.85 3.11 -5.28
N THR A 125 11.37 2.51 -6.36
CA THR A 125 11.98 3.28 -7.46
C THR A 125 11.32 2.94 -8.78
N GLY A 126 10.99 4.00 -9.53
CA GLY A 126 10.31 3.88 -10.80
C GLY A 126 9.96 5.21 -11.46
N VAL A 127 8.98 5.19 -12.37
CA VAL A 127 8.49 6.38 -13.08
C VAL A 127 7.20 6.86 -12.45
N ARG A 128 7.06 8.18 -12.27
CA ARG A 128 5.80 8.78 -11.83
C ARG A 128 4.70 8.50 -12.84
N LEU A 129 3.56 7.97 -12.39
CA LEU A 129 2.40 7.71 -13.25
C LEU A 129 1.93 8.99 -13.96
N SER A 130 2.05 10.15 -13.31
CA SER A 130 1.76 11.46 -13.91
C SER A 130 2.58 11.76 -15.18
N THR A 131 3.79 11.21 -15.31
CA THR A 131 4.61 11.32 -16.52
C THR A 131 3.95 10.62 -17.70
N ILE A 132 3.42 9.42 -17.47
CA ILE A 132 2.71 8.63 -18.49
C ILE A 132 1.39 9.31 -18.84
N LEU A 133 0.63 9.74 -17.83
CA LEU A 133 -0.63 10.47 -18.01
C LEU A 133 -0.44 11.74 -18.83
N ALA A 134 0.64 12.50 -18.62
CA ALA A 134 0.92 13.69 -19.41
C ALA A 134 1.14 13.40 -20.91
N VAL A 135 1.64 12.21 -21.25
CA VAL A 135 1.88 11.82 -22.65
C VAL A 135 0.62 11.30 -23.33
N VAL A 136 -0.17 10.47 -22.65
CA VAL A 136 -1.39 9.90 -23.23
C VAL A 136 -2.53 10.90 -23.36
N ASP A 137 -2.45 12.03 -22.63
CA ASP A 137 -3.39 13.15 -22.70
C ASP A 137 -4.85 12.71 -22.44
N PRO A 138 -5.22 12.49 -21.16
CA PRO A 138 -6.54 12.04 -20.75
C PRO A 138 -7.67 12.93 -21.30
N LEU A 139 -8.74 12.30 -21.78
CA LEU A 139 -9.94 13.01 -22.18
C LEU A 139 -10.67 13.58 -20.96
N PRO A 140 -11.44 14.68 -21.10
CA PRO A 140 -12.18 15.29 -19.98
C PRO A 140 -13.19 14.37 -19.29
N ALA A 141 -13.64 13.30 -19.96
CA ALA A 141 -14.55 12.30 -19.40
C ALA A 141 -13.84 11.23 -18.55
N ALA A 142 -12.49 11.16 -18.56
CA ALA A 142 -11.76 10.24 -17.72
C ALA A 142 -11.92 10.61 -16.23
N ARG A 143 -12.28 9.62 -15.41
CA ARG A 143 -12.50 9.76 -13.97
C ARG A 143 -11.63 8.82 -13.17
N PHE A 144 -11.40 7.61 -13.68
CA PHE A 144 -10.61 6.57 -13.06
C PHE A 144 -9.52 6.06 -14.00
N VAL A 145 -8.46 5.53 -13.41
CA VAL A 145 -7.48 4.67 -14.08
C VAL A 145 -7.72 3.26 -13.57
N TRP A 146 -8.12 2.34 -14.43
CA TRP A 146 -8.17 0.92 -14.10
C TRP A 146 -6.78 0.34 -14.22
N SER A 147 -6.33 -0.39 -13.21
CA SER A 147 -5.03 -1.06 -13.19
C SER A 147 -5.22 -2.57 -13.21
N GLU A 148 -4.50 -3.23 -14.11
CA GLU A 148 -4.64 -4.67 -14.35
C GLU A 148 -3.29 -5.37 -14.26
N GLY A 149 -3.27 -6.46 -13.50
CA GLY A 149 -2.12 -7.37 -13.39
C GLY A 149 -2.25 -8.58 -14.32
N LEU A 150 -1.13 -9.25 -14.58
CA LEU A 150 -1.07 -10.50 -15.33
C LEU A 150 -1.60 -11.71 -14.54
N ASP A 151 -1.68 -11.61 -13.21
CA ASP A 151 -2.18 -12.69 -12.37
C ASP A 151 -3.67 -12.92 -12.59
N HIS A 152 -4.03 -14.19 -12.69
CA HIS A 152 -5.38 -14.65 -12.96
C HIS A 152 -5.62 -15.98 -12.27
N GLY A 153 -6.88 -16.34 -12.07
CA GLY A 153 -7.23 -17.59 -11.40
C GLY A 153 -8.43 -17.42 -10.49
N LYS A 154 -8.38 -18.10 -9.34
CA LYS A 154 -9.48 -18.16 -8.37
C LYS A 154 -9.01 -17.65 -7.02
N PHE A 155 -9.80 -16.77 -6.42
CA PHE A 155 -9.68 -16.37 -5.02
C PHE A 155 -11.02 -16.65 -4.33
N PHE A 156 -11.06 -17.69 -3.50
CA PHE A 156 -12.30 -18.17 -2.89
C PHE A 156 -13.36 -18.52 -3.95
N GLU A 157 -14.59 -18.01 -3.87
CA GLU A 157 -15.62 -18.24 -4.90
C GLU A 157 -15.43 -17.39 -6.18
N TYR A 158 -14.53 -16.39 -6.15
CA TYR A 158 -14.34 -15.44 -7.24
C TYR A 158 -13.31 -15.98 -8.24
N LYS A 159 -13.70 -16.10 -9.50
CA LYS A 159 -12.77 -16.33 -10.62
C LYS A 159 -12.56 -15.02 -11.36
N ALA A 160 -11.32 -14.65 -11.64
CA ALA A 160 -11.00 -13.47 -12.43
C ALA A 160 -9.92 -13.80 -13.46
N ASP A 161 -10.04 -13.19 -14.65
CA ASP A 161 -9.09 -13.31 -15.76
C ASP A 161 -7.87 -12.38 -15.59
N ARG A 162 -7.93 -11.50 -14.58
CA ARG A 162 -6.88 -10.57 -14.16
C ARG A 162 -7.18 -10.02 -12.77
N TYR A 163 -6.16 -9.63 -12.01
CA TYR A 163 -6.37 -8.76 -10.85
C TYR A 163 -6.64 -7.34 -11.34
N GLN A 164 -7.84 -6.81 -11.08
CA GLN A 164 -8.26 -5.48 -11.52
C GLN A 164 -8.61 -4.59 -10.32
N LYS A 165 -8.02 -3.40 -10.29
CA LYS A 165 -8.33 -2.31 -9.36
C LYS A 165 -8.53 -1.02 -10.12
N ASP A 166 -8.85 0.04 -9.38
CA ASP A 166 -8.93 1.37 -9.95
C ASP A 166 -8.54 2.43 -8.90
N LEU A 167 -8.15 3.59 -9.41
CA LEU A 167 -7.95 4.80 -8.63
C LEU A 167 -8.46 6.02 -9.41
N PRO A 168 -8.95 7.08 -8.74
CA PRO A 168 -9.29 8.33 -9.38
C PRO A 168 -8.10 8.92 -10.13
N VAL A 169 -8.34 9.55 -11.28
CA VAL A 169 -7.30 10.25 -12.06
C VAL A 169 -6.59 11.31 -11.21
N THR A 170 -7.31 11.97 -10.31
CA THR A 170 -6.75 12.96 -9.36
C THR A 170 -5.69 12.35 -8.45
N LYS A 171 -5.87 11.11 -7.96
CA LYS A 171 -4.85 10.39 -7.20
C LYS A 171 -3.73 9.91 -8.12
N ALA A 172 -4.04 9.40 -9.31
CA ALA A 172 -3.06 8.91 -10.27
C ALA A 172 -2.05 9.98 -10.74
N GLN A 173 -2.45 11.25 -10.70
CA GLN A 173 -1.59 12.39 -11.04
C GLN A 173 -0.66 12.84 -9.90
N ARG A 174 -0.83 12.31 -8.69
CA ARG A 174 -0.03 12.71 -7.53
C ARG A 174 1.43 12.28 -7.69
N PRO A 175 2.40 13.10 -7.23
CA PRO A 175 3.82 12.88 -7.49
C PRO A 175 4.37 11.59 -6.87
N GLU A 176 3.73 11.08 -5.82
CA GLU A 176 4.13 9.85 -5.12
C GLU A 176 3.66 8.56 -5.81
N VAL A 177 2.75 8.61 -6.79
CA VAL A 177 2.23 7.40 -7.46
C VAL A 177 3.21 6.95 -8.55
N LEU A 178 3.71 5.72 -8.44
CA LEU A 178 4.79 5.20 -9.28
C LEU A 178 4.38 3.95 -10.05
N LEU A 179 4.98 3.78 -11.21
CA LEU A 179 5.21 2.50 -11.87
C LEU A 179 6.61 2.05 -11.46
N ALA A 180 6.69 1.16 -10.47
CA ALA A 180 7.93 0.77 -9.81
C ALA A 180 8.45 -0.57 -10.33
N TRP A 181 9.76 -0.66 -10.53
CA TRP A 181 10.48 -1.90 -10.88
C TRP A 181 11.59 -2.25 -9.89
N LYS A 182 11.82 -1.41 -8.87
CA LYS A 182 12.70 -1.72 -7.73
C LYS A 182 12.04 -1.43 -6.39
N MET A 183 12.42 -2.22 -5.39
CA MET A 183 12.08 -2.04 -3.98
C MET A 183 13.36 -2.17 -3.14
N ASN A 184 13.62 -1.21 -2.26
CA ASN A 184 14.82 -1.15 -1.41
C ASN A 184 16.13 -1.24 -2.20
N GLY A 185 16.17 -0.66 -3.40
CA GLY A 185 17.36 -0.65 -4.28
C GLY A 185 17.47 -1.84 -5.22
N GLU A 186 16.78 -2.95 -4.92
CA GLU A 186 16.82 -4.19 -5.71
C GLU A 186 15.66 -4.28 -6.70
N PRO A 187 15.84 -4.95 -7.86
CA PRO A 187 14.74 -5.29 -8.75
C PRO A 187 13.61 -6.04 -8.03
N LEU A 188 12.36 -5.80 -8.45
CA LEU A 188 11.22 -6.51 -7.88
C LEU A 188 11.32 -8.01 -8.19
N SER A 189 11.23 -8.84 -7.14
CA SER A 189 11.02 -10.28 -7.32
C SER A 189 9.66 -10.58 -7.94
N LYS A 190 9.50 -11.82 -8.43
CA LYS A 190 8.21 -12.37 -8.88
C LYS A 190 7.10 -12.09 -7.86
N GLU A 191 7.29 -12.46 -6.60
CA GLU A 191 6.30 -12.36 -5.53
C GLU A 191 5.93 -10.90 -5.21
N ARG A 192 6.87 -9.98 -5.45
CA ARG A 192 6.71 -8.52 -5.32
C ARG A 192 6.05 -7.86 -6.52
N GLY A 193 5.75 -8.62 -7.57
CA GLY A 193 5.06 -8.13 -8.75
C GLY A 193 5.98 -7.68 -9.85
N GLY A 194 7.21 -8.19 -9.91
CA GLY A 194 8.14 -7.91 -10.99
C GLY A 194 7.60 -8.33 -12.37
N PRO A 195 8.06 -7.70 -13.47
CA PRO A 195 9.09 -6.66 -13.48
C PRO A 195 8.58 -5.29 -13.01
N VAL A 196 7.27 -5.03 -13.13
CA VAL A 196 6.68 -3.72 -12.81
C VAL A 196 5.39 -3.87 -12.01
N ARG A 197 5.23 -3.03 -10.98
CA ARG A 197 3.97 -2.86 -10.26
C ARG A 197 3.55 -1.39 -10.20
N LEU A 198 2.24 -1.18 -10.06
CA LEU A 198 1.73 0.10 -9.58
C LEU A 198 1.99 0.22 -8.08
N VAL A 199 2.41 1.40 -7.63
CA VAL A 199 2.54 1.76 -6.21
C VAL A 199 1.75 3.03 -5.95
N VAL A 200 0.85 2.99 -4.97
CA VAL A 200 -0.04 4.11 -4.60
C VAL A 200 0.17 4.45 -3.13
N PRO A 201 1.19 5.25 -2.77
CA PRO A 201 1.48 5.58 -1.37
C PRO A 201 0.31 6.29 -0.67
N GLY A 202 0.17 6.00 0.62
CA GLY A 202 -0.95 6.45 1.45
C GLY A 202 -2.24 5.64 1.27
N TRP A 203 -2.30 4.73 0.29
CA TRP A 203 -3.43 3.84 0.07
C TRP A 203 -3.07 2.40 0.44
N PHE A 204 -4.07 1.59 0.78
CA PHE A 204 -3.88 0.17 1.09
C PHE A 204 -3.27 -0.55 -0.12
N GLY A 205 -2.40 -1.51 0.15
CA GLY A 205 -1.61 -2.24 -0.85
C GLY A 205 -2.44 -3.01 -1.89
N THR A 206 -3.72 -3.26 -1.62
CA THR A 206 -4.69 -3.76 -2.63
C THR A 206 -4.72 -2.87 -3.87
N ASN A 207 -4.52 -1.56 -3.74
CA ASN A 207 -4.52 -0.60 -4.86
C ASN A 207 -3.17 -0.50 -5.59
N SER A 208 -2.15 -1.25 -5.15
CA SER A 208 -0.81 -1.29 -5.74
C SER A 208 -0.66 -2.57 -6.58
N THR A 209 -1.33 -2.61 -7.74
CA THR A 209 -1.41 -3.78 -8.65
C THR A 209 -0.03 -4.32 -9.02
N LYS A 210 0.19 -5.61 -8.77
CA LYS A 210 1.41 -6.35 -9.11
C LYS A 210 1.34 -6.89 -10.53
N TRP A 211 2.51 -7.20 -11.12
CA TRP A 211 2.61 -7.72 -12.49
C TRP A 211 1.83 -6.87 -13.48
N LEU A 212 1.94 -5.54 -13.33
CA LEU A 212 1.10 -4.58 -14.02
C LEU A 212 1.32 -4.70 -15.53
N CYS A 213 0.23 -4.81 -16.29
CA CYS A 213 0.29 -4.90 -17.75
C CYS A 213 -0.61 -3.88 -18.46
N ARG A 214 -1.62 -3.33 -17.78
CA ARG A 214 -2.52 -2.34 -18.40
C ARG A 214 -2.98 -1.26 -17.43
N LEU A 215 -3.08 -0.06 -17.98
CA LEU A 215 -3.74 1.10 -17.38
C LEU A 215 -4.79 1.65 -18.34
N SER A 216 -6.07 1.53 -18.00
CA SER A 216 -7.15 2.01 -18.87
C SER A 216 -7.88 3.18 -18.23
N LEU A 217 -7.93 4.33 -18.90
CA LEU A 217 -8.66 5.48 -18.40
C LEU A 217 -10.14 5.34 -18.70
N GLN A 218 -10.98 5.46 -17.68
CA GLN A 218 -12.41 5.13 -17.76
C GLN A 218 -13.27 6.16 -17.05
N GLY A 219 -14.53 6.25 -17.48
CA GLY A 219 -15.51 7.18 -16.90
C GLY A 219 -16.12 6.68 -15.59
N SER A 220 -16.00 5.38 -15.31
CA SER A 220 -16.58 4.69 -14.16
C SER A 220 -15.57 3.81 -13.45
N ARG A 221 -15.94 3.29 -12.26
CA ARG A 221 -15.15 2.35 -11.45
C ARG A 221 -14.93 1.03 -12.21
N ALA A 222 -13.86 0.31 -11.86
CA ALA A 222 -13.57 -0.99 -12.44
C ALA A 222 -14.62 -2.03 -12.00
N PRO A 223 -15.13 -2.88 -12.92
CA PRO A 223 -16.16 -3.86 -12.59
C PRO A 223 -15.61 -5.12 -11.91
N GLY A 224 -14.31 -5.39 -11.99
CA GLY A 224 -13.69 -6.61 -11.46
C GLY A 224 -13.92 -6.81 -9.95
N PRO A 225 -13.95 -8.06 -9.46
CA PRO A 225 -14.40 -8.38 -8.09
C PRO A 225 -13.57 -7.71 -7.01
N PHE A 226 -12.26 -7.51 -7.24
CA PHE A 226 -11.38 -6.81 -6.29
C PHE A 226 -11.61 -5.30 -6.22
N ALA A 227 -12.23 -4.69 -7.23
CA ALA A 227 -12.57 -3.28 -7.26
C ALA A 227 -14.01 -3.00 -6.80
N SER A 228 -14.96 -3.88 -7.17
CA SER A 228 -16.40 -3.65 -7.04
C SER A 228 -17.07 -4.43 -5.90
N VAL A 229 -16.47 -5.54 -5.43
CA VAL A 229 -17.06 -6.42 -4.41
C VAL A 229 -16.16 -6.54 -3.18
N LEU A 230 -15.01 -7.20 -3.31
CA LEU A 230 -14.18 -7.67 -2.19
C LEU A 230 -13.57 -6.54 -1.34
N TYR A 231 -13.01 -5.52 -1.98
CA TYR A 231 -12.37 -4.39 -1.28
C TYR A 231 -13.28 -3.16 -1.25
N ASN A 232 -14.52 -3.37 -0.83
CA ASN A 232 -15.46 -2.33 -0.47
C ASN A 232 -15.97 -2.62 0.94
N GLU A 233 -16.04 -1.59 1.76
CA GLU A 233 -16.49 -1.68 3.15
C GLU A 233 -17.62 -0.70 3.42
N LYS A 234 -18.36 -0.93 4.50
CA LYS A 234 -19.26 0.10 5.02
C LYS A 234 -18.43 1.32 5.40
N ASP A 235 -18.88 2.48 4.97
CA ASP A 235 -18.25 3.75 5.30
C ASP A 235 -18.33 3.96 6.81
N PRO A 236 -17.21 3.95 7.56
CA PRO A 236 -17.22 4.10 9.00
C PRO A 236 -17.67 5.49 9.46
N THR A 237 -17.76 6.47 8.55
CA THR A 237 -18.31 7.80 8.83
C THR A 237 -19.80 7.91 8.51
N ASP A 238 -20.42 6.87 7.95
CA ASP A 238 -21.84 6.85 7.64
C ASP A 238 -22.66 6.50 8.89
N PRO A 239 -23.48 7.43 9.43
CA PRO A 239 -24.26 7.18 10.64
C PRO A 239 -25.31 6.07 10.45
N ASP A 240 -25.79 5.88 9.22
CA ASP A 240 -26.82 4.89 8.91
C ASP A 240 -26.23 3.50 8.63
N GLY A 241 -24.91 3.40 8.38
CA GLY A 241 -24.20 2.15 8.13
C GLY A 241 -24.65 1.40 6.87
N VAL A 242 -25.14 2.14 5.86
CA VAL A 242 -25.67 1.61 4.59
C VAL A 242 -24.71 1.93 3.44
N LYS A 243 -24.06 3.09 3.47
CA LYS A 243 -23.16 3.54 2.42
C LYS A 243 -21.91 2.67 2.39
N MET A 244 -21.64 2.12 1.21
CA MET A 244 -20.39 1.43 0.93
C MET A 244 -19.37 2.40 0.34
N ARG A 245 -18.10 2.23 0.71
CA ARG A 245 -16.96 2.93 0.12
C ARG A 245 -15.89 1.94 -0.32
N PRO A 246 -15.12 2.27 -1.38
CA PRO A 246 -13.93 1.49 -1.72
C PRO A 246 -12.86 1.61 -0.64
N VAL A 247 -12.12 0.52 -0.43
CA VAL A 247 -10.94 0.50 0.41
C VAL A 247 -9.77 1.14 -0.34
N TRP A 248 -9.55 2.43 -0.06
CA TRP A 248 -8.50 3.24 -0.66
C TRP A 248 -7.49 3.72 0.39
N GLU A 249 -7.79 4.82 1.08
CA GLU A 249 -6.87 5.51 1.97
C GLU A 249 -6.63 4.72 3.27
N VAL A 250 -5.37 4.73 3.72
CA VAL A 250 -4.97 4.12 4.98
C VAL A 250 -5.33 5.03 6.14
N GLU A 251 -6.15 4.51 7.05
CA GLU A 251 -6.52 5.18 8.30
C GLU A 251 -5.29 5.36 9.21
N VAL A 252 -5.38 6.25 10.19
CA VAL A 252 -4.32 6.42 11.19
C VAL A 252 -4.10 5.15 12.00
N ASN A 253 -2.83 4.80 12.22
CA ASN A 253 -2.38 3.67 13.01
C ASN A 253 -1.14 4.05 13.84
N SER A 254 -0.93 3.34 14.95
CA SER A 254 0.33 3.29 15.68
C SER A 254 0.60 1.90 16.20
N MET A 255 1.89 1.53 16.28
CA MET A 255 2.37 0.24 16.71
C MET A 255 3.63 0.39 17.54
N MET A 256 3.65 -0.21 18.73
CA MET A 256 4.84 -0.23 19.59
C MET A 256 5.81 -1.31 19.12
N THR A 257 7.08 -0.92 19.02
CA THR A 257 8.20 -1.83 18.72
C THR A 257 9.06 -2.08 19.95
N LYS A 258 9.01 -1.18 20.94
CA LYS A 258 9.69 -1.31 22.22
C LYS A 258 8.83 -0.68 23.34
N PRO A 259 8.72 -1.31 24.52
CA PRO A 259 9.21 -2.66 24.82
C PRO A 259 8.52 -3.73 23.97
N ALA A 260 9.11 -4.92 23.91
CA ALA A 260 8.49 -6.07 23.26
C ALA A 260 7.30 -6.59 24.08
N ASP A 261 6.36 -7.23 23.39
CA ASP A 261 5.25 -7.90 24.06
C ASP A 261 5.77 -9.00 24.99
N SER A 262 5.21 -9.06 26.19
CA SER A 262 5.62 -9.90 27.33
C SER A 262 7.04 -9.65 27.88
N GLU A 263 7.71 -8.56 27.49
CA GLU A 263 9.05 -8.23 28.00
C GLU A 263 9.05 -8.01 29.53
N VAL A 264 10.10 -8.48 30.19
CA VAL A 264 10.35 -8.24 31.62
C VAL A 264 11.20 -6.99 31.78
N ILE A 265 10.65 -5.97 32.41
CA ILE A 265 11.29 -4.65 32.56
C ILE A 265 11.31 -4.21 34.03
N SER A 266 12.28 -3.38 34.42
CA SER A 266 12.31 -2.80 35.77
C SER A 266 11.29 -1.67 35.89
N ALA A 267 10.70 -1.53 37.08
CA ALA A 267 9.88 -0.37 37.41
C ALA A 267 10.66 0.96 37.26
N GLY A 268 9.93 2.02 36.99
CA GLY A 268 10.45 3.38 36.78
C GLY A 268 10.21 3.89 35.36
N LEU A 269 11.03 4.87 34.95
CA LEU A 269 10.86 5.55 33.67
C LEU A 269 11.35 4.68 32.50
N VAL A 270 10.41 4.19 31.68
CA VAL A 270 10.68 3.34 30.51
C VAL A 270 10.40 4.11 29.22
N THR A 271 11.31 4.00 28.26
CA THR A 271 11.08 4.54 26.91
C THR A 271 10.24 3.57 26.09
N VAL A 272 9.05 4.02 25.69
CA VAL A 272 8.19 3.37 24.71
C VAL A 272 8.45 4.01 23.35
N GLU A 273 8.68 3.21 22.32
CA GLU A 273 8.88 3.69 20.96
C GLU A 273 8.25 2.78 19.91
N GLY A 274 8.01 3.35 18.74
CA GLY A 274 7.47 2.61 17.61
C GLY A 274 7.17 3.48 16.41
N TRP A 275 6.26 2.99 15.58
CA TRP A 275 5.89 3.62 14.33
C TRP A 275 4.43 4.04 14.35
N ALA A 276 4.15 5.19 13.74
CA ALA A 276 2.80 5.66 13.47
C ALA A 276 2.70 6.05 11.99
N TRP A 277 1.54 5.82 11.37
CA TRP A 277 1.34 6.13 9.96
C TRP A 277 -0.11 6.46 9.66
N SER A 278 -0.32 7.27 8.63
CA SER A 278 -1.61 7.57 8.04
C SER A 278 -1.41 8.11 6.63
N HIS A 279 -2.47 8.12 5.81
CA HIS A 279 -2.40 8.66 4.45
C HIS A 279 -1.99 10.14 4.41
N ASP A 280 -2.41 10.93 5.39
CA ASP A 280 -2.17 12.37 5.53
C ASP A 280 -1.03 12.72 6.51
N GLY A 281 -0.69 11.82 7.42
CA GLY A 281 0.36 11.98 8.42
C GLY A 281 -0.17 11.82 9.84
N VAL A 282 0.73 11.82 10.83
CA VAL A 282 0.38 11.66 12.24
C VAL A 282 0.85 12.87 13.03
N ALA A 283 -0.10 13.55 13.66
CA ALA A 283 0.13 14.75 14.47
C ALA A 283 0.43 14.44 15.94
N LEU A 284 -0.09 13.31 16.45
CA LEU A 284 0.00 12.97 17.87
C LEU A 284 0.03 11.44 18.06
N VAL A 285 0.89 10.99 18.97
CA VAL A 285 0.84 9.64 19.54
C VAL A 285 0.78 9.75 21.06
N GLU A 286 -0.10 8.96 21.68
CA GLU A 286 -0.32 8.90 23.11
C GLU A 286 -0.20 7.46 23.61
N ILE A 287 0.40 7.28 24.79
CA ILE A 287 0.54 5.98 25.46
C ILE A 287 -0.30 5.95 26.72
N SER A 288 -1.05 4.87 26.91
CA SER A 288 -1.84 4.60 28.11
C SER A 288 -1.26 3.40 28.85
N LYS A 289 -1.21 3.48 30.18
CA LYS A 289 -0.86 2.37 31.10
C LYS A 289 -2.04 1.86 31.93
N ASP A 290 -3.24 2.38 31.70
CA ASP A 290 -4.46 2.13 32.50
C ASP A 290 -5.69 1.84 31.61
N GLU A 291 -5.46 1.14 30.50
CA GLU A 291 -6.48 0.73 29.54
C GLU A 291 -7.26 1.88 28.85
N GLY A 292 -6.64 3.06 28.77
CA GLY A 292 -7.12 4.21 28.03
C GLY A 292 -7.83 5.25 28.90
N GLN A 293 -7.74 5.13 30.23
CA GLN A 293 -8.29 6.10 31.17
C GLN A 293 -7.45 7.38 31.19
N SER A 294 -6.12 7.27 31.10
CA SER A 294 -5.20 8.40 30.99
C SER A 294 -4.17 8.20 29.87
N TRP A 295 -3.61 9.31 29.40
CA TRP A 295 -2.78 9.33 28.20
C TRP A 295 -1.53 10.19 28.41
N ILE A 296 -0.38 9.61 28.09
CA ILE A 296 0.93 10.26 28.12
C ILE A 296 1.30 10.62 26.68
N ARG A 297 1.49 11.91 26.42
CA ARG A 297 1.86 12.40 25.09
C ARG A 297 3.29 12.00 24.74
N GLY A 298 3.45 11.33 23.60
CA GLY A 298 4.75 11.07 22.98
C GLY A 298 5.21 12.21 22.07
N LYS A 299 6.50 12.21 21.77
CA LYS A 299 7.08 12.95 20.65
C LYS A 299 6.88 12.12 19.37
N VAL A 300 6.41 12.76 18.31
CA VAL A 300 6.31 12.20 16.95
C VAL A 300 7.29 12.96 16.06
N ASP A 301 8.11 12.25 15.31
CA ASP A 301 9.01 12.87 14.35
C ASP A 301 8.24 13.35 13.10
N ASN A 302 8.80 14.32 12.37
CA ASN A 302 8.19 14.82 11.14
C ASN A 302 8.07 13.71 10.09
N LYS A 303 7.03 13.78 9.26
CA LYS A 303 6.85 12.87 8.13
C LYS A 303 7.96 13.09 7.08
N GLU A 304 8.67 12.03 6.73
CA GLU A 304 9.59 11.98 5.59
C GLU A 304 8.87 11.35 4.40
N ASP A 305 8.70 12.09 3.30
CA ASP A 305 8.00 11.64 2.10
C ASP A 305 6.60 11.03 2.38
N GLN A 306 6.42 9.72 2.13
CA GLN A 306 5.21 8.96 2.45
C GLN A 306 5.47 7.87 3.50
N ALA A 307 6.56 8.00 4.26
CA ALA A 307 6.98 7.01 5.24
C ALA A 307 6.11 7.04 6.49
N TRP A 308 6.24 5.99 7.31
CA TRP A 308 5.81 6.05 8.71
C TRP A 308 6.66 7.04 9.52
N GLN A 309 6.11 7.52 10.63
CA GLN A 309 6.75 8.44 11.56
C GLN A 309 7.16 7.70 12.83
N LYS A 310 8.39 7.94 13.30
CA LYS A 310 8.82 7.42 14.59
C LYS A 310 8.10 8.17 15.71
N PHE A 311 7.72 7.45 16.76
CA PHE A 311 7.31 8.07 18.02
C PHE A 311 8.13 7.55 19.20
N THR A 312 8.25 8.39 20.23
CA THR A 312 8.89 8.05 21.51
C THR A 312 8.11 8.67 22.67
N ALA A 313 7.98 7.97 23.78
CA ALA A 313 7.37 8.47 25.01
C ALA A 313 8.12 7.91 26.23
N ALA A 314 8.31 8.74 27.25
CA ALA A 314 8.82 8.29 28.54
C ALA A 314 7.62 7.99 29.45
N VAL A 315 7.48 6.74 29.87
CA VAL A 315 6.33 6.24 30.64
C VAL A 315 6.84 5.72 31.98
N ASP A 316 6.36 6.30 33.07
CA ASP A 316 6.68 5.81 34.41
C ASP A 316 5.82 4.59 34.74
N LEU A 317 6.46 3.43 34.92
CA LEU A 317 5.82 2.14 35.12
C LEU A 317 6.01 1.64 36.55
N GLU A 318 4.89 1.35 37.20
CA GLU A 318 4.87 0.76 38.54
C GLU A 318 4.88 -0.76 38.45
N ARG A 319 5.35 -1.41 39.53
CA ARG A 319 5.26 -2.88 39.65
C ARG A 319 3.81 -3.33 39.45
N GLY A 320 3.62 -4.37 38.65
CA GLY A 320 2.29 -4.91 38.37
C GLY A 320 1.52 -4.21 37.23
N VAL A 321 2.04 -3.15 36.61
CA VAL A 321 1.50 -2.66 35.33
C VAL A 321 1.68 -3.75 34.28
N GLY A 322 0.56 -4.25 33.77
CA GLY A 322 0.54 -5.39 32.86
C GLY A 322 0.38 -5.02 31.40
N LYS A 323 -0.20 -3.86 31.05
CA LYS A 323 -0.64 -3.57 29.67
C LYS A 323 -0.40 -2.12 29.27
N LEU A 324 0.20 -1.94 28.09
CA LEU A 324 0.39 -0.65 27.45
C LEU A 324 -0.42 -0.58 26.17
N ILE A 325 -0.94 0.60 25.85
CA ILE A 325 -1.73 0.87 24.65
C ILE A 325 -1.19 2.13 23.97
N THR A 326 -1.02 2.09 22.65
CA THR A 326 -0.67 3.28 21.85
C THR A 326 -1.83 3.74 20.98
N ARG A 327 -2.06 5.05 20.93
CA ARG A 327 -3.09 5.69 20.12
C ARG A 327 -2.52 6.84 19.32
N ALA A 328 -2.72 6.82 18.01
CA ALA A 328 -2.38 7.92 17.12
C ALA A 328 -3.59 8.78 16.74
N THR A 329 -3.31 10.04 16.42
CA THR A 329 -4.22 11.00 15.79
C THR A 329 -3.57 11.55 14.51
N SER A 330 -4.29 11.52 13.39
CA SER A 330 -3.81 12.02 12.10
C SER A 330 -3.73 13.55 12.07
N GLU A 331 -3.09 14.09 11.03
CA GLU A 331 -3.09 15.53 10.73
C GLU A 331 -4.51 16.08 10.49
N SER A 332 -5.41 15.27 9.90
CA SER A 332 -6.84 15.59 9.77
C SER A 332 -7.66 15.46 11.07
N GLY A 333 -7.05 15.05 12.18
CA GLY A 333 -7.72 14.92 13.48
C GLY A 333 -8.46 13.59 13.70
N MET A 334 -8.34 12.63 12.78
CA MET A 334 -8.89 11.29 12.96
C MET A 334 -8.08 10.53 14.02
N LYS A 335 -8.75 9.86 14.95
CA LYS A 335 -8.12 9.17 16.08
C LYS A 335 -8.37 7.67 16.01
N GLN A 336 -7.38 6.85 16.38
CA GLN A 336 -7.60 5.40 16.48
C GLN A 336 -8.68 5.06 17.52
N PRO A 337 -9.64 4.18 17.20
CA PRO A 337 -10.59 3.67 18.17
C PRO A 337 -9.91 2.67 19.11
N LEU A 338 -10.49 2.43 20.29
CA LEU A 338 -9.96 1.44 21.22
C LEU A 338 -10.22 0.00 20.76
N THR A 339 -11.39 -0.25 20.14
CA THR A 339 -11.83 -1.57 19.67
C THR A 339 -12.75 -1.44 18.45
N GLY A 340 -13.21 -2.56 17.90
CA GLY A 340 -14.32 -2.59 16.93
C GLY A 340 -13.97 -2.17 15.50
N ARG A 341 -12.70 -1.81 15.23
CA ARG A 341 -12.23 -1.39 13.91
C ARG A 341 -10.82 -1.90 13.65
N ARG A 342 -10.47 -2.14 12.39
CA ARG A 342 -9.17 -2.68 12.00
C ARG A 342 -7.99 -1.81 12.45
N ASN A 343 -8.13 -0.48 12.51
CA ASN A 343 -7.08 0.42 12.96
C ASN A 343 -7.14 0.71 14.47
N HIS A 344 -7.77 -0.17 15.25
CA HIS A 344 -7.80 -0.02 16.69
C HIS A 344 -6.38 0.06 17.28
N VAL A 345 -6.30 0.64 18.47
CA VAL A 345 -5.04 0.83 19.20
C VAL A 345 -4.22 -0.47 19.31
N HIS A 346 -2.91 -0.37 19.12
CA HIS A 346 -2.01 -1.48 19.39
C HIS A 346 -1.79 -1.60 20.90
N SER A 347 -1.81 -2.83 21.43
CA SER A 347 -1.54 -3.10 22.84
C SER A 347 -0.47 -4.17 23.01
N ILE A 348 0.37 -4.00 24.03
CA ILE A 348 1.33 -5.01 24.49
C ILE A 348 1.14 -5.26 25.98
N THR A 349 1.55 -6.44 26.42
CA THR A 349 1.67 -6.79 27.83
C THR A 349 3.13 -6.65 28.25
N VAL A 350 3.41 -6.13 29.45
CA VAL A 350 4.77 -6.05 30.01
C VAL A 350 4.78 -6.60 31.44
N ASN A 351 5.90 -7.17 31.87
CA ASN A 351 6.08 -7.70 33.21
C ASN A 351 7.01 -6.78 34.01
N VAL A 352 6.44 -5.84 34.77
CA VAL A 352 7.21 -4.83 35.51
C VAL A 352 7.67 -5.37 36.88
N LYS A 353 8.98 -5.54 37.04
CA LYS A 353 9.67 -6.10 38.21
C LYS A 353 10.19 -5.08 39.19
#